data_AF-A0A0M0KNM3-F1
#
_entry.id   AF-A0A0M0KNM3-F1
#
_cell.length_a   1.000
_cell.length_b   1.000
_cell.length_c   1.000
_cell.angle_alpha   90.00
_cell.angle_beta   90.00
_cell.angle_gamma   90.00
#
_symmetry.space_group_name_H-M   'P 1'
#
loop_
_entity.id
_entity.type
_entity.pdbx_description
1 polymer ?
#
loop_
_entity_poly.entity_id
_entity_poly.type
_entity_poly.pdbx_seq_one_letter_code
_entity_poly.pdbx_strand_id
1 'polypeptide(L)'
;MSGVALAEDDAVGGWVEGEGYWTSKDNYEIRKSSSPTSHQGWKQVRERSGGKQYRAVGVTQWSKQHYTRAQMVGRVSGYVHADSYRVWGTDSTEARSPWISKNYQARTFYGSK
;
A
#
# COMPACT_ATOMS: atom_id res chain seq x y z
N MET A 1 28.80 -17.74 13.43
CA MET A 1 27.92 -16.65 13.88
C MET A 1 26.83 -16.49 12.84
N SER A 2 25.58 -16.52 13.29
CA SER A 2 24.38 -16.74 12.48
C SER A 2 24.20 -15.68 11.39
N GLY A 3 24.05 -16.11 10.14
CA GLY A 3 23.59 -15.26 9.04
C GLY A 3 22.12 -14.93 9.26
N VAL A 4 21.80 -13.63 9.28
CA VAL A 4 20.43 -13.15 9.39
C VAL A 4 19.77 -13.36 8.03
N ALA A 5 18.77 -14.25 7.98
CA ALA A 5 17.91 -14.38 6.82
C ALA A 5 17.15 -13.06 6.63
N LEU A 6 17.39 -12.38 5.50
CA LEU A 6 16.53 -11.33 5.01
C LEU A 6 15.21 -12.00 4.65
N ALA A 7 14.20 -11.86 5.51
CA ALA A 7 12.84 -12.24 5.16
C ALA A 7 12.43 -11.44 3.93
N GLU A 8 12.20 -12.14 2.83
CA GLU A 8 11.62 -11.59 1.61
C GLU A 8 10.20 -11.12 1.96
N ASP A 9 10.06 -9.82 2.24
CA ASP A 9 8.78 -9.17 2.50
C ASP A 9 8.05 -9.13 1.16
N ASP A 10 7.22 -10.15 0.91
CA ASP A 10 6.33 -10.30 -0.25
C ASP A 10 5.25 -9.21 -0.26
N ALA A 11 5.69 -7.95 -0.34
CA ALA A 11 4.85 -6.76 -0.39
C ALA A 11 4.24 -6.65 -1.80
N VAL A 12 3.20 -7.42 -2.05
CA VAL A 12 2.41 -7.32 -3.27
C VAL A 12 1.43 -6.17 -3.09
N GLY A 13 1.52 -5.11 -3.88
CA GLY A 13 0.56 -4.01 -3.78
C GLY A 13 0.73 -2.93 -4.83
N GLY A 14 -0.34 -2.65 -5.56
CA GLY A 14 -0.37 -1.59 -6.54
C GLY A 14 -1.80 -1.30 -7.01
N TRP A 15 -2.35 -0.18 -6.56
CA TRP A 15 -3.39 0.53 -7.31
C TRP A 15 -2.91 1.96 -7.54
N VAL A 16 -2.86 2.36 -8.81
CA VAL A 16 -2.70 3.75 -9.21
C VAL A 16 -3.99 4.22 -9.87
N GLU A 17 -4.51 5.36 -9.43
CA GLU A 17 -5.49 6.07 -10.25
C GLU A 17 -4.76 6.70 -11.44
N GLY A 18 -4.81 6.00 -12.58
CA GLY A 18 -4.26 6.45 -13.86
C GLY A 18 -3.94 5.32 -14.83
N GLU A 19 -3.26 4.25 -14.42
CA GLU A 19 -2.75 3.19 -15.31
C GLU A 19 -2.44 1.90 -14.54
N GLY A 20 -3.26 0.87 -14.72
CA GLY A 20 -2.80 -0.52 -14.77
C GLY A 20 -2.22 -1.20 -13.52
N TYR A 21 -2.59 -2.47 -13.40
CA TYR A 21 -2.06 -3.47 -12.49
C TYR A 21 -0.56 -3.70 -12.77
N TRP A 22 0.32 -3.60 -11.76
CA TRP A 22 1.71 -4.07 -11.90
C TRP A 22 1.76 -5.55 -11.50
N THR A 23 1.80 -6.45 -12.49
CA THR A 23 2.38 -7.79 -12.28
C THR A 23 3.89 -7.66 -12.42
N SER A 24 4.63 -7.85 -11.34
CA SER A 24 6.04 -8.19 -11.48
C SER A 24 6.10 -9.56 -12.15
N LYS A 25 6.57 -9.59 -13.41
CA LYS A 25 6.98 -10.82 -14.07
C LYS A 25 8.23 -11.33 -13.36
N ASP A 26 8.06 -12.15 -12.33
CA ASP A 26 9.00 -13.20 -12.01
C ASP A 26 8.24 -14.41 -11.45
N ASN A 27 8.53 -15.55 -12.06
CA ASN A 27 7.80 -16.80 -11.95
C ASN A 27 8.03 -17.47 -10.59
N TYR A 28 6.98 -17.63 -9.80
CA TYR A 28 6.84 -18.82 -8.97
C TYR A 28 5.36 -19.11 -8.75
N GLU A 29 4.99 -20.38 -8.91
CA GLU A 29 3.63 -20.90 -8.75
C GLU A 29 2.99 -20.37 -7.47
N ILE A 30 2.03 -19.46 -7.64
CA ILE A 30 1.28 -18.85 -6.54
C ILE A 30 0.41 -19.95 -5.93
N ARG A 31 0.95 -20.57 -4.87
CA ARG A 31 0.16 -21.38 -3.94
C ARG A 31 -1.07 -20.56 -3.55
N LYS A 32 -2.25 -21.12 -3.83
CA LYS A 32 -3.60 -20.53 -3.77
C LYS A 32 -4.07 -20.09 -2.36
N SER A 33 -3.14 -19.70 -1.49
CA SER A 33 -3.34 -19.22 -0.11
C SER A 33 -2.49 -17.96 0.21
N SER A 34 -1.69 -17.42 -0.71
CA SER A 34 -0.72 -16.34 -0.42
C SER A 34 -1.22 -14.91 -0.66
N SER A 35 -2.45 -14.72 -1.16
CA SER A 35 -3.03 -13.40 -1.42
C SER A 35 -4.21 -13.10 -0.48
N PRO A 36 -4.42 -11.83 -0.09
CA PRO A 36 -5.60 -11.43 0.68
C PRO A 36 -6.88 -11.69 -0.10
N THR A 37 -7.99 -11.86 0.62
CA THR A 37 -9.33 -11.95 0.03
C THR A 37 -9.67 -10.69 -0.77
N SER A 38 -9.22 -9.52 -0.29
CA SER A 38 -9.38 -8.25 -0.99
C SER A 38 -8.27 -7.29 -0.60
N HIS A 39 -7.83 -6.48 -1.56
CA HIS A 39 -7.01 -5.29 -1.30
C HIS A 39 -7.51 -4.14 -2.17
N GLN A 40 -7.87 -3.03 -1.54
CA GLN A 40 -8.38 -1.84 -2.20
C GLN A 40 -7.55 -0.63 -1.79
N GLY A 41 -7.23 0.22 -2.76
CA GLY A 41 -6.51 1.46 -2.54
C GLY A 41 -7.12 2.59 -3.34
N TRP A 42 -7.26 3.77 -2.74
CA TRP A 42 -7.77 4.96 -3.41
C TRP A 42 -7.14 6.23 -2.87
N LYS A 43 -7.32 7.31 -3.62
CA LYS A 43 -6.94 8.65 -3.18
C LYS A 43 -8.16 9.35 -2.60
N GLN A 44 -8.05 9.81 -1.37
CA GLN A 44 -9.07 10.69 -0.80
C GLN A 44 -8.70 12.14 -1.02
N VAL A 45 -9.70 12.96 -1.33
CA VAL A 45 -9.59 14.42 -1.48
C VAL A 45 -10.47 15.09 -0.44
N ARG A 46 -9.97 16.18 0.17
CA ARG A 46 -10.79 17.08 0.99
C ARG A 46 -10.50 18.54 0.66
N GLU A 47 -11.48 19.41 0.87
CA GLU A 47 -11.30 20.85 0.80
C GLU A 47 -11.08 21.42 2.21
N ARG A 48 -10.13 22.36 2.33
CA ARG A 48 -9.84 23.09 3.57
C ARG A 48 -9.53 24.55 3.20
N SER A 49 -9.68 25.49 4.12
CA SER A 49 -9.27 26.90 3.93
C SER A 49 -7.76 26.94 3.62
N GLY A 50 -7.40 27.01 2.34
CA GLY A 50 -6.03 26.82 1.83
C GLY A 50 -5.90 25.84 0.64
N GLY A 51 -7.00 25.23 0.19
CA GLY A 51 -7.05 24.43 -1.05
C GLY A 51 -7.37 22.95 -0.82
N LYS A 52 -7.17 22.16 -1.88
CA LYS A 52 -7.40 20.70 -1.85
C LYS A 52 -6.24 20.00 -1.15
N GLN A 53 -6.58 19.04 -0.30
CA GLN A 53 -5.63 18.10 0.29
C GLN A 53 -5.92 16.69 -0.17
N TYR A 54 -4.87 15.88 -0.25
CA TYR A 54 -4.89 14.52 -0.78
C TYR A 54 -4.26 13.56 0.23
N ARG A 55 -4.78 12.34 0.31
CA ARG A 55 -4.13 11.23 1.02
C ARG A 55 -4.39 9.90 0.31
N ALA A 56 -3.50 8.94 0.53
CA ALA A 56 -3.73 7.55 0.14
C ALA A 56 -4.48 6.84 1.26
N VAL A 57 -5.42 5.97 0.88
CA VAL A 57 -6.13 5.07 1.78
C VAL A 57 -6.04 3.67 1.19
N GLY A 58 -5.67 2.69 2.02
CA GLY A 58 -5.67 1.28 1.67
C GLY A 58 -6.46 0.47 2.67
N VAL A 59 -7.17 -0.55 2.18
CA VAL A 59 -7.88 -1.55 2.98
C VAL A 59 -7.50 -2.93 2.48
N THR A 60 -7.08 -3.82 3.37
CA THR A 60 -6.80 -5.23 3.05
C THR A 60 -7.69 -6.11 3.92
N GLN A 61 -8.30 -7.12 3.32
CA GLN A 61 -9.02 -8.18 4.02
C GLN A 61 -8.27 -9.50 3.89
N TRP A 62 -7.84 -10.07 5.00
CA TRP A 62 -7.12 -11.33 5.05
C TRP A 62 -7.31 -12.01 6.40
N SER A 63 -7.69 -13.28 6.40
CA SER A 63 -7.95 -14.08 7.61
C SER A 63 -6.74 -14.33 8.51
N LYS A 64 -5.51 -14.01 8.05
CA LYS A 64 -4.30 -14.12 8.86
C LYS A 64 -3.75 -12.77 9.28
N GLN A 65 -2.76 -12.77 10.16
CA GLN A 65 -2.04 -11.55 10.51
C GLN A 65 -1.37 -10.97 9.25
N HIS A 66 -1.68 -9.71 8.96
CA HIS A 66 -1.20 -8.99 7.79
C HIS A 66 -1.09 -7.50 8.10
N TYR A 67 -0.52 -6.74 7.16
CA TYR A 67 -0.51 -5.29 7.21
C TYR A 67 -1.13 -4.67 5.98
N THR A 68 -1.54 -3.40 6.12
CA THR A 68 -1.76 -2.46 5.03
C THR A 68 -0.86 -1.23 5.20
N ARG A 69 -0.37 -0.65 4.10
CA ARG A 69 0.38 0.61 4.08
C ARG A 69 -0.14 1.49 2.95
N ALA A 70 -0.25 2.79 3.18
CA ALA A 70 -0.72 3.77 2.22
C ALA A 70 0.28 4.93 2.09
N GLN A 71 0.67 5.25 0.86
CA GLN A 71 1.69 6.25 0.55
C GLN A 71 1.24 7.24 -0.52
N MET A 72 1.69 8.49 -0.39
CA MET A 72 1.64 9.49 -1.45
C MET A 72 3.03 9.66 -2.05
N VAL A 73 3.18 9.31 -3.32
CA VAL A 73 4.47 9.20 -4.02
C VAL A 73 4.56 10.20 -5.17
N GLY A 74 5.67 10.93 -5.24
CA GLY A 74 5.95 11.86 -6.32
C GLY A 74 6.02 11.13 -7.66
N ARG A 75 5.21 11.57 -8.65
CA ARG A 75 5.09 10.89 -9.95
C ARG A 75 6.41 10.75 -10.70
N VAL A 76 7.27 11.77 -10.61
CA VAL A 76 8.56 11.81 -11.32
C VAL A 76 9.70 11.32 -10.44
N SER A 77 9.75 11.75 -9.18
CA SER A 77 10.86 11.45 -8.27
C SER A 77 10.80 10.06 -7.64
N GLY A 78 9.62 9.42 -7.59
CA GLY A 78 9.40 8.22 -6.79
C GLY A 78 9.49 8.45 -5.28
N TYR A 79 9.68 9.70 -4.83
CA TYR A 79 9.85 10.02 -3.41
C TYR A 79 8.54 9.88 -2.63
N VAL A 80 8.60 9.27 -1.45
CA VAL A 80 7.44 9.11 -0.54
C VAL A 80 7.26 10.39 0.27
N HIS A 81 6.22 11.15 -0.03
CA HIS A 81 5.92 12.42 0.63
C HIS A 81 4.97 12.29 1.82
N ALA A 82 4.19 11.21 1.88
CA ALA A 82 3.37 10.87 3.02
C ALA A 82 3.28 9.35 3.13
N ASP A 83 3.39 8.83 4.34
CA ASP A 83 3.40 7.40 4.62
C ASP A 83 2.60 7.12 5.88
N SER A 84 1.70 6.15 5.82
CA SER A 84 0.98 5.66 7.01
C SER A 84 1.84 4.77 7.90
N TYR A 85 2.99 4.31 7.41
CA TYR A 85 3.68 3.10 7.88
C TYR A 85 2.81 1.84 7.73
N ARG A 86 3.30 0.70 8.24
CA ARG A 86 2.55 -0.57 8.24
C ARG A 86 1.52 -0.56 9.36
N VAL A 87 0.24 -0.69 9.01
CA VAL A 87 -0.85 -0.93 9.96
C VAL A 87 -1.12 -2.43 9.99
N TRP A 88 -0.76 -3.09 11.09
CA TRP A 88 -0.93 -4.52 11.29
C TRP A 88 -2.27 -4.87 11.92
N GLY A 89 -2.80 -6.05 11.60
CA GLY A 89 -4.03 -6.58 12.18
C GLY A 89 -4.35 -7.98 11.65
N THR A 90 -5.53 -8.46 12.02
CA THR A 90 -6.15 -9.69 11.51
C THR A 90 -7.48 -9.33 10.86
N ASP A 91 -7.97 -10.18 9.95
CA ASP A 91 -9.23 -10.06 9.22
C ASP A 91 -9.32 -8.86 8.28
N SER A 92 -9.15 -7.64 8.80
CA SER A 92 -9.15 -6.39 8.03
C SER A 92 -8.16 -5.39 8.60
N THR A 93 -7.38 -4.74 7.73
CA THR A 93 -6.50 -3.62 8.09
C THR A 93 -6.79 -2.43 7.19
N GLU A 94 -6.81 -1.23 7.77
CA GLU A 94 -6.98 0.01 7.05
C GLU A 94 -5.81 0.96 7.36
N ALA A 95 -5.16 1.48 6.32
CA ALA A 95 -4.07 2.43 6.45
C ALA A 95 -4.41 3.73 5.71
N ARG A 96 -4.09 4.86 6.35
CA ARG A 96 -4.33 6.20 5.80
C ARG A 96 -3.05 7.02 5.91
N SER A 97 -2.55 7.53 4.80
CA SER A 97 -1.41 8.45 4.85
C SER A 97 -1.84 9.80 5.48
N PRO A 98 -0.89 10.58 6.01
CA PRO A 98 -1.11 12.00 6.28
C PRO A 98 -1.65 12.74 5.05
N TRP A 99 -2.40 13.81 5.30
CA TRP A 99 -2.89 14.72 4.25
C TRP A 99 -1.76 15.61 3.73
N ILE A 100 -1.68 15.76 2.42
CA ILE A 100 -0.73 16.66 1.75
C ILE A 100 -1.44 17.55 0.74
N SER A 101 -0.90 18.74 0.47
CA SER A 101 -1.50 19.67 -0.48
C SER A 101 -1.20 19.34 -1.95
N LYS A 102 -0.22 18.48 -2.22
CA LYS A 102 0.19 18.11 -3.59
C LYS A 102 -0.54 16.87 -4.08
N ASN A 103 -1.04 16.90 -5.32
CA ASN A 103 -1.72 15.77 -5.96
C ASN A 103 -0.74 14.71 -6.47
N TYR A 104 -0.09 14.02 -5.53
CA TYR A 104 0.82 12.91 -5.81
C TYR A 104 0.09 11.60 -6.09
N GLN A 105 0.84 10.58 -6.51
CA GLN A 105 0.33 9.24 -6.77
C GLN A 105 -0.04 8.58 -5.44
N ALA A 106 -1.27 8.08 -5.29
CA ALA A 106 -1.60 7.20 -4.17
C ALA A 106 -1.09 5.79 -4.49
N ARG A 107 -0.40 5.16 -3.54
CA ARG A 107 0.05 3.76 -3.61
C ARG A 107 -0.32 3.04 -2.32
N THR A 108 -0.78 1.81 -2.43
CA THR A 108 -1.12 0.97 -1.29
C THR A 108 -0.45 -0.38 -1.40
N PHE A 109 -0.06 -0.91 -0.24
CA PHE A 109 0.67 -2.16 -0.11
C PHE A 109 0.03 -3.02 0.96
N TYR A 110 0.13 -4.32 0.80
CA TYR A 110 -0.16 -5.29 1.84
C TYR A 110 0.98 -6.28 1.95
N GLY A 111 0.98 -7.03 3.03
CA GLY A 111 1.92 -8.13 3.25
C GLY A 111 1.59 -8.84 4.53
N SER A 112 2.19 -10.00 4.72
CA SER A 112 2.01 -10.85 5.88
C SER A 112 3.32 -11.51 6.21
N LYS A 113 3.48 -11.93 7.46
CA LYS A 113 4.54 -12.88 7.80
C LYS A 113 4.22 -14.29 7.29
#